data_AF-A0A842A8Z1-F1
#
_entry.id   AF-A0A842A8Z1-F1
#
_cell.length_a   1.000
_cell.length_b   1.000
_cell.length_c   1.000
_cell.angle_alpha   90.00
_cell.angle_beta   90.00
_cell.angle_gamma   90.00
#
_symmetry.space_group_name_H-M   'P 1'
#
loop_
_entity.id
_entity.type
_entity.pdbx_description
1 polymer ?
#
loop_
_entity_poly.entity_id
_entity_poly.type
_entity_poly.pdbx_seq_one_letter_code
_entity_poly.pdbx_strand_id
1 'polypeptide(L)'
;MKTSEFKATLNELNLKYYVRNGEWIAHDETYYDLISVSVDCQFAMKITKHAYEVLNAEQVAELYELVTAYASTPLDEREEPRLYYIQCPITKMYLNQETQDDDSFLWTTSKRETSDYRTKFTRAEIEAYDLEHLIEEEVPNNER
;
A
#
# COMPACT_ATOMS: atom_id res chain seq x y z
N MET A 1 -5.09 6.91 -4.38
CA MET A 1 -5.31 5.45 -4.54
C MET A 1 -4.07 4.72 -4.08
N LYS A 2 -4.23 3.74 -3.19
CA LYS A 2 -3.10 2.92 -2.73
C LYS A 2 -2.67 1.92 -3.80
N THR A 3 -1.39 1.55 -3.79
CA THR A 3 -0.84 0.54 -4.70
C THR A 3 -1.52 -0.82 -4.51
N SER A 4 -1.91 -1.14 -3.28
CA SER A 4 -2.68 -2.34 -2.93
C SER A 4 -4.05 -2.37 -3.63
N GLU A 5 -4.79 -1.25 -3.56
CA GLU A 5 -6.09 -1.05 -4.22
C GLU A 5 -5.95 -1.18 -5.74
N PHE A 6 -4.98 -0.48 -6.34
CA PHE A 6 -4.72 -0.54 -7.77
C PHE A 6 -4.48 -1.99 -8.24
N LYS A 7 -3.65 -2.74 -7.52
CA LYS A 7 -3.38 -4.16 -7.80
C LYS A 7 -4.62 -5.04 -7.65
N ALA A 8 -5.45 -4.78 -6.64
CA ALA A 8 -6.68 -5.52 -6.41
C ALA A 8 -7.65 -5.34 -7.59
N THR A 9 -7.84 -4.10 -8.05
CA THR A 9 -8.73 -3.81 -9.20
C THR A 9 -8.20 -4.43 -10.50
N LEU A 10 -6.89 -4.42 -10.74
CA LEU A 10 -6.32 -5.12 -11.90
C LEU A 10 -6.62 -6.63 -11.89
N ASN A 11 -6.54 -7.26 -10.71
CA ASN A 11 -6.87 -8.67 -10.55
C ASN A 11 -8.37 -8.94 -10.79
N GLU A 12 -9.27 -8.06 -10.34
CA GLU A 12 -10.71 -8.17 -10.59
C GLU A 12 -11.05 -8.09 -12.08
N LEU A 13 -10.27 -7.31 -12.84
CA LEU A 13 -10.35 -7.23 -14.31
C LEU A 13 -9.69 -8.43 -15.02
N ASN A 14 -9.25 -9.45 -14.29
CA ASN A 14 -8.48 -10.61 -14.78
C ASN A 14 -7.19 -10.23 -15.53
N LEU A 15 -6.60 -9.09 -15.18
CA LEU A 15 -5.34 -8.64 -15.75
C LEU A 15 -4.19 -9.09 -14.87
N LYS A 16 -3.15 -9.63 -15.52
CA LYS A 16 -1.88 -9.94 -14.85
C LYS A 16 -0.99 -8.71 -14.91
N TYR A 17 -0.06 -8.58 -13.97
CA TYR A 17 0.84 -7.45 -13.94
C TYR A 17 2.24 -7.81 -13.43
N TYR A 18 3.21 -6.98 -13.78
CA TYR A 18 4.59 -7.04 -13.30
C TYR A 18 5.19 -5.64 -13.24
N VAL A 19 6.35 -5.50 -12.58
CA VAL A 19 7.15 -4.27 -12.61
C VAL A 19 8.32 -4.45 -13.56
N ARG A 20 8.53 -3.49 -14.46
CA ARG A 20 9.71 -3.45 -15.34
C ARG A 20 10.14 -2.00 -15.54
N ASN A 21 11.41 -1.71 -15.35
CA ASN A 21 12.00 -0.38 -15.57
C ASN A 21 11.28 0.78 -14.84
N GLY A 22 10.82 0.55 -13.60
CA GLY A 22 10.10 1.59 -12.84
C GLY A 22 8.67 1.82 -13.33
N GLU A 23 8.08 0.86 -14.05
CA GLU A 23 6.67 0.91 -14.46
C GLU A 23 5.93 -0.33 -13.97
N TRP A 24 4.74 -0.12 -13.42
CA TRP A 24 3.71 -1.16 -13.34
C TRP A 24 3.18 -1.39 -14.75
N ILE A 25 3.20 -2.64 -15.20
CA ILE A 25 2.71 -3.04 -16.50
C ILE A 25 1.63 -4.09 -16.28
N ALA A 26 0.42 -3.85 -16.80
CA ALA A 26 -0.62 -4.87 -16.84
C ALA A 26 -0.77 -5.42 -18.26
N HIS A 27 -1.01 -6.71 -18.37
CA HIS A 27 -1.06 -7.44 -19.62
C HIS A 27 -2.19 -8.47 -19.61
N ASP A 28 -2.60 -8.88 -20.80
CA ASP A 28 -3.58 -9.95 -20.98
C ASP A 28 -2.95 -11.36 -20.80
N GLU A 29 -3.76 -12.39 -20.98
CA GLU A 29 -3.30 -13.79 -20.89
C GLU A 29 -2.23 -14.15 -21.94
N THR A 30 -2.15 -13.39 -23.03
CA THR A 30 -1.19 -13.58 -24.12
C THR A 30 0.11 -12.78 -23.93
N TYR A 31 0.28 -12.15 -22.76
CA TYR A 31 1.45 -11.34 -22.37
C TYR A 31 1.66 -10.07 -23.20
N TYR A 32 0.61 -9.55 -23.83
CA TYR A 32 0.70 -8.24 -24.45
C TYR A 32 0.33 -7.14 -23.46
N ASP A 33 1.22 -6.17 -23.32
CA ASP A 33 1.06 -5.01 -22.45
C ASP A 33 -0.20 -4.22 -22.86
N LEU A 34 -1.13 -4.03 -21.93
CA LEU A 34 -2.33 -3.22 -22.10
C LEU A 34 -2.11 -1.79 -21.59
N ILE A 35 -1.40 -1.68 -20.47
CA ILE A 35 -1.09 -0.40 -19.82
C ILE A 35 0.32 -0.40 -19.24
N SER A 36 0.87 0.80 -19.07
CA SER A 36 1.97 1.02 -18.15
C SER A 36 1.75 2.28 -17.31
N VAL A 37 2.17 2.25 -16.04
CA VAL A 37 2.12 3.41 -15.13
C VAL A 37 3.44 3.50 -14.39
N SER A 38 4.06 4.68 -14.39
CA SER A 38 5.30 4.90 -13.67
C SER A 38 5.10 4.78 -12.16
N VAL A 39 6.02 4.07 -11.49
CA VAL A 39 6.06 3.98 -10.03
C VAL A 39 6.63 5.25 -9.41
N ASP A 40 7.51 5.95 -10.12
CA ASP A 40 8.31 7.07 -9.61
C ASP A 40 7.85 8.44 -10.13
N CYS A 41 6.89 8.49 -11.06
CA CYS A 41 6.40 9.73 -11.66
C CYS A 41 4.87 9.82 -11.59
N GLN A 42 4.38 10.99 -11.19
CA GLN A 42 2.96 11.32 -11.31
C GLN A 42 2.61 11.60 -12.77
N PHE A 43 1.37 11.27 -13.15
CA PHE A 43 0.77 11.48 -14.47
C PHE A 43 1.50 10.77 -15.63
N ALA A 44 2.52 9.96 -15.36
CA ALA A 44 3.23 9.17 -16.34
C ALA A 44 2.52 7.81 -16.50
N MET A 45 1.66 7.73 -17.50
CA MET A 45 0.89 6.52 -17.83
C MET A 45 0.71 6.35 -19.34
N LYS A 46 0.45 5.12 -19.76
CA LYS A 46 0.18 4.76 -21.14
C LYS A 46 -0.89 3.68 -21.20
N ILE A 47 -1.77 3.81 -22.19
CA ILE A 47 -2.63 2.73 -22.66
C ILE A 47 -2.16 2.34 -24.05
N THR A 48 -1.95 1.05 -24.30
CA THR A 48 -1.48 0.56 -25.59
C THR A 48 -2.64 0.43 -26.57
N LYS A 49 -2.33 0.40 -27.87
CA LYS A 49 -3.32 0.11 -28.90
C LYS A 49 -3.98 -1.26 -28.68
N HIS A 50 -3.20 -2.23 -28.20
CA HIS A 50 -3.68 -3.59 -27.94
C HIS A 50 -4.84 -3.62 -26.95
N ALA A 51 -4.84 -2.75 -25.94
CA ALA A 51 -5.98 -2.60 -25.01
C ALA A 51 -7.30 -2.31 -25.74
N TYR A 52 -7.28 -1.43 -26.75
CA TYR A 52 -8.47 -1.12 -27.56
C TYR A 52 -8.86 -2.23 -28.53
N GLU A 53 -7.97 -3.20 -28.79
CA GLU A 53 -8.22 -4.32 -29.69
C GLU A 53 -8.81 -5.52 -28.95
N VAL A 54 -8.44 -5.73 -27.68
CA VAL A 54 -8.86 -6.90 -26.88
C VAL A 54 -9.92 -6.62 -25.83
N LEU A 55 -10.05 -5.37 -25.38
CA LEU A 55 -11.07 -4.96 -24.43
C LEU A 55 -12.23 -4.24 -25.14
N ASN A 56 -13.42 -4.34 -24.57
CA ASN A 56 -14.56 -3.54 -25.04
C ASN A 56 -14.44 -2.07 -24.57
N ALA A 57 -15.26 -1.18 -25.13
CA ALA A 57 -15.18 0.25 -24.84
C ALA A 57 -15.39 0.61 -23.36
N GLU A 58 -16.25 -0.13 -22.64
CA GLU A 58 -16.51 0.07 -21.22
C GLU A 58 -15.28 -0.34 -20.39
N GLN A 59 -14.72 -1.52 -20.66
CA GLN A 59 -13.48 -2.00 -20.02
C GLN A 59 -12.29 -1.08 -20.26
N VAL A 60 -12.16 -0.51 -21.46
CA VAL A 60 -11.11 0.48 -21.74
C VAL A 60 -11.34 1.76 -20.94
N ALA A 61 -12.59 2.21 -20.81
CA ALA A 61 -12.91 3.39 -20.01
C ALA A 61 -12.61 3.15 -18.53
N GLU A 62 -13.02 2.01 -17.97
CA GLU A 62 -12.71 1.60 -16.59
C GLU A 62 -11.20 1.54 -16.35
N LEU A 63 -10.46 0.92 -17.27
CA LEU A 63 -9.00 0.83 -17.17
C LEU A 63 -8.35 2.21 -17.27
N TYR A 64 -8.87 3.10 -18.11
CA TYR A 64 -8.41 4.48 -18.22
C TYR A 64 -8.65 5.26 -16.93
N GLU A 65 -9.82 5.16 -16.34
CA GLU A 65 -10.14 5.82 -15.07
C GLU A 65 -9.26 5.30 -13.93
N LEU A 66 -9.10 3.97 -13.83
CA LEU A 66 -8.24 3.32 -12.83
C LEU A 66 -6.79 3.81 -12.92
N VAL A 67 -6.22 3.77 -14.13
CA VAL A 67 -4.83 4.15 -14.39
C VAL A 67 -4.63 5.65 -14.18
N THR A 68 -5.61 6.47 -14.57
CA THR A 68 -5.59 7.92 -14.32
C THR A 68 -5.62 8.23 -12.83
N ALA A 69 -6.50 7.57 -12.07
CA ALA A 69 -6.61 7.75 -10.63
C ALA A 69 -5.31 7.35 -9.91
N TYR A 70 -4.72 6.22 -10.28
CA TYR A 70 -3.44 5.79 -9.71
C TYR A 70 -2.29 6.72 -10.11
N ALA A 71 -2.17 7.07 -11.40
CA ALA A 71 -1.10 7.93 -11.90
C ALA A 71 -1.16 9.36 -11.33
N SER A 72 -2.37 9.88 -11.06
CA SER A 72 -2.57 11.20 -10.47
C SER A 72 -2.45 11.22 -8.94
N THR A 73 -2.42 10.07 -8.28
CA THR A 73 -2.17 10.00 -6.84
C THR A 73 -0.71 10.41 -6.54
N PRO A 74 -0.47 11.34 -5.60
CA PRO A 74 0.87 11.68 -5.12
C PRO A 74 1.67 10.45 -4.70
N LEU A 75 2.97 10.43 -4.99
CA LEU A 75 3.80 9.22 -4.85
C LEU A 75 3.85 8.71 -3.40
N ASP A 76 4.00 9.64 -2.46
CA ASP A 76 3.96 9.42 -1.02
C ASP A 76 2.60 8.89 -0.52
N GLU A 77 1.52 9.20 -1.24
CA GLU A 77 0.18 8.67 -0.93
C GLU A 77 -0.09 7.29 -1.55
N ARG A 78 0.71 6.82 -2.53
CA ARG A 78 0.53 5.51 -3.17
C ARG A 78 0.99 4.34 -2.32
N GLU A 79 1.99 4.56 -1.46
CA GLU A 79 2.49 3.54 -0.54
C GLU A 79 1.54 3.40 0.65
N GLU A 80 1.44 2.19 1.19
CA GLU A 80 0.81 2.01 2.49
C GLU A 80 1.63 2.77 3.54
N PRO A 81 0.97 3.39 4.54
CA PRO A 81 1.69 4.01 5.64
C PRO A 81 2.64 3.00 6.27
N ARG A 82 3.90 3.39 6.44
CA ARG A 82 4.87 2.56 7.17
C ARG A 82 4.38 2.36 8.59
N LEU A 83 4.48 1.12 9.04
CA LEU A 83 4.10 0.71 10.38
C LEU A 83 5.35 0.50 11.24
N TYR A 84 5.25 0.86 12.51
CA TYR A 84 6.33 0.81 13.47
C TYR A 84 5.86 0.12 14.76
N TYR A 85 6.75 -0.64 15.38
CA TYR A 85 6.61 -1.01 16.78
C TYR A 85 7.23 0.09 17.64
N ILE A 86 6.51 0.51 18.68
CA ILE A 86 6.97 1.51 19.63
C ILE A 86 7.62 0.79 20.80
N GLN A 87 8.91 1.02 21.07
CA GLN A 87 9.63 0.39 22.18
C GLN A 87 10.03 1.42 23.24
N CYS A 88 9.76 1.10 24.52
CA CYS A 88 10.30 1.86 25.63
C CYS A 88 11.82 1.66 25.71
N PRO A 89 12.64 2.74 25.65
CA PRO A 89 14.09 2.62 25.63
C PRO A 89 14.67 2.06 26.94
N ILE A 90 13.94 2.24 28.06
CA ILE A 90 14.35 1.83 29.40
C ILE A 90 14.01 0.37 29.66
N THR A 91 12.74 -0.02 29.52
CA THR A 91 12.26 -1.36 29.87
C THR A 91 12.40 -2.37 28.73
N LYS A 92 12.64 -1.88 27.50
CA LYS A 92 12.63 -2.68 26.26
C LYS A 92 11.29 -3.36 25.93
N MET A 93 10.22 -2.94 26.60
CA MET A 93 8.85 -3.36 26.31
C MET A 93 8.29 -2.58 25.12
N TYR A 94 7.37 -3.20 24.40
CA TYR A 94 6.63 -2.64 23.28
C TYR A 94 5.26 -2.15 23.72
N LEU A 95 4.76 -1.12 23.04
CA LEU A 95 3.42 -0.60 23.24
C LEU A 95 2.41 -1.45 22.47
N ASN A 96 1.37 -1.87 23.17
CA ASN A 96 0.20 -2.53 22.61
C ASN A 96 -1.03 -1.69 22.96
N GLN A 97 -1.93 -1.48 22.00
CA GLN A 97 -3.20 -0.77 22.18
C GLN A 97 -4.35 -1.78 22.14
N GLU A 98 -5.31 -1.66 23.05
CA GLU A 98 -6.50 -2.51 23.03
C GLU A 98 -7.38 -2.16 21.83
N THR A 99 -7.85 -3.18 21.11
CA THR A 99 -8.64 -2.98 19.89
C THR A 99 -10.09 -2.54 20.16
N GLN A 100 -10.58 -2.70 21.38
CA GLN A 100 -11.93 -2.30 21.79
C GLN A 100 -11.98 -0.95 22.52
N ASP A 101 -10.83 -0.42 22.91
CA ASP A 101 -10.69 0.83 23.65
C ASP A 101 -9.42 1.55 23.18
N ASP A 102 -9.62 2.54 22.31
CA ASP A 102 -8.53 3.28 21.67
C ASP A 102 -7.67 4.07 22.68
N ASP A 103 -8.15 4.30 23.91
CA ASP A 103 -7.39 5.02 24.94
C ASP A 103 -6.58 4.08 25.87
N SER A 104 -6.73 2.76 25.71
CA SER A 104 -6.11 1.75 26.57
C SER A 104 -4.82 1.19 25.98
N PHE A 105 -3.70 1.42 26.68
CA PHE A 105 -2.36 1.01 26.28
C PHE A 105 -1.68 0.13 27.33
N LEU A 106 -0.91 -0.86 26.85
CA LEU A 106 -0.14 -1.78 27.68
C LEU A 106 1.31 -1.90 27.17
N TRP A 107 2.26 -1.82 28.09
CA TRP A 107 3.67 -2.16 27.82
C TRP A 107 3.92 -3.65 28.04
N THR A 108 4.40 -4.34 27.02
CA THR A 108 4.65 -5.79 27.06
C THR A 108 5.90 -6.21 26.29
N THR A 109 6.49 -7.37 26.59
CA THR A 109 7.65 -7.88 25.83
C THR A 109 7.27 -8.44 24.46
N SER A 110 5.98 -8.60 24.17
CA SER A 110 5.46 -9.21 22.94
C SER A 110 5.09 -8.16 21.88
N LYS A 111 5.60 -8.32 20.66
CA LYS A 111 5.16 -7.59 19.46
C LYS A 111 3.93 -8.20 18.77
N ARG A 112 3.43 -9.32 19.29
CA ARG A 112 2.42 -10.12 18.60
C ARG A 112 1.07 -9.40 18.61
N GLU A 113 0.58 -9.11 17.41
CA GLU A 113 -0.78 -8.65 17.16
C GLU A 113 -1.79 -9.78 17.43
N THR A 114 -2.87 -9.46 18.13
CA THR A 114 -3.96 -10.38 18.47
C THR A 114 -5.31 -9.74 18.15
N SER A 115 -6.41 -10.46 18.35
CA SER A 115 -7.76 -9.88 18.24
C SER A 115 -7.99 -8.71 19.20
N ASP A 116 -7.30 -8.74 20.34
CA ASP A 116 -7.55 -7.85 21.47
C ASP A 116 -6.52 -6.72 21.52
N TYR A 117 -5.38 -6.88 20.84
CA TYR A 117 -4.27 -5.91 20.88
C TYR A 117 -3.67 -5.66 19.49
N ARG A 118 -3.63 -4.39 19.12
CA ARG A 118 -2.84 -3.86 18.00
C ARG A 118 -1.45 -3.48 18.49
N THR A 119 -0.42 -3.78 17.70
CA THR A 119 0.98 -3.54 18.10
C THR A 119 1.77 -2.65 17.14
N LYS A 120 1.14 -2.25 16.04
CA LYS A 120 1.79 -1.53 14.94
C LYS A 120 1.12 -0.19 14.69
N PHE A 121 1.91 0.87 14.60
CA PHE A 121 1.40 2.23 14.49
C PHE A 121 2.02 2.94 13.30
N THR A 122 1.25 3.80 12.66
CA THR A 122 1.74 4.73 11.63
C THR A 122 2.48 5.89 12.29
N ARG A 123 3.30 6.60 11.50
CA ARG A 123 3.97 7.83 11.96
C ARG A 123 2.98 8.86 12.52
N ALA A 124 1.87 9.09 11.81
CA ALA A 124 0.86 10.07 12.22
C ALA A 124 0.20 9.71 13.56
N GLU A 125 0.00 8.42 13.84
CA GLU A 125 -0.51 7.97 15.14
C GLU A 125 0.53 8.17 16.24
N ILE A 126 1.80 7.88 15.98
CA ILE A 126 2.90 8.12 16.94
C ILE A 126 3.01 9.59 17.32
N GLU A 127 2.91 10.48 16.33
CA GLU A 127 2.90 11.94 16.53
C GLU A 127 1.67 12.39 17.31
N ALA A 128 0.48 11.85 16.99
CA ALA A 128 -0.76 12.18 17.70
C ALA A 128 -0.75 11.74 19.17
N TYR A 129 -0.08 10.63 19.49
CA TYR A 129 0.09 10.13 20.86
C TYR A 129 1.25 10.78 21.64
N ASP A 130 2.00 11.70 21.02
CA ASP A 130 3.20 12.35 21.60
C ASP A 130 4.27 11.34 22.06
N LEU A 131 4.53 10.31 21.23
CA LEU A 131 5.41 9.18 21.54
C LEU A 131 6.80 9.26 20.86
N GLU A 132 7.16 10.39 20.25
CA GLU A 132 8.37 10.56 19.40
C GLU A 132 9.70 10.19 20.08
N HIS A 133 9.76 10.15 21.41
CA HIS A 133 10.98 9.82 22.16
C HIS A 133 11.18 8.32 22.42
N LEU A 134 10.29 7.46 21.89
CA LEU A 134 10.27 6.02 22.13
C LEU A 134 10.69 5.30 20.85
N ILE A 135 11.90 4.73 20.86
CA ILE A 135 12.64 4.19 19.70
C ILE A 135 11.77 3.32 18.79
N GLU A 136 11.89 3.58 17.49
CA GLU A 136 11.11 3.00 16.40
C GLU A 136 11.81 1.78 15.79
N GLU A 137 11.18 0.62 15.88
CA GLU A 137 11.54 -0.51 15.01
C GLU A 137 10.54 -0.56 13.85
N GLU A 138 11.01 -0.23 12.65
CA GLU A 138 10.21 -0.34 11.42
C GLU A 138 9.80 -1.81 11.22
N VAL A 139 8.51 -2.04 10.98
CA VAL A 139 8.00 -3.37 10.66
C VAL A 139 8.55 -3.75 9.28
N PRO A 140 9.26 -4.88 9.11
CA PRO A 140 9.76 -5.29 7.80
C PRO A 140 8.59 -5.46 6.84
N ASN A 141 8.59 -4.71 5.73
CA ASN A 141 7.71 -4.97 4.60
C ASN A 141 8.10 -6.34 4.03
N ASN A 142 7.36 -7.38 4.40
CA ASN A 142 7.47 -8.68 3.75
C ASN A 142 6.86 -8.56 2.35
N GLU A 143 7.65 -8.05 1.40
CA GLU A 143 7.41 -8.30 -0.01
C GLU A 143 7.70 -9.78 -0.29
N ARG A 144 6.64 -10.58 -0.39
CA ARG A 144 6.66 -11.90 -1.03
C ARG A 144 5.54 -11.98 -2.05
#